data_AF-A0A9N7VKA8-F1
#
_entry.id   AF-A0A9N7VKA8-F1
#
_cell.length_a   1.000
_cell.length_b   1.000
_cell.length_c   1.000
_cell.angle_alpha   90.00
_cell.angle_beta   90.00
_cell.angle_gamma   90.00
#
_symmetry.space_group_name_H-M   'P 1'
#
loop_
_entity.id
_entity.type
_entity.pdbx_description
1 polymer ?
#
loop_
_entity_poly.entity_id
_entity_poly.type
_entity_poly.pdbx_seq_one_letter_code
_entity_poly.pdbx_strand_id
1 'polypeptide(L)'
;MVDLQERVTEEITQRLATVGESHCSSIQVKKFETVLEKEQESKLRALVENSISTKLLLQDEQLEEDFEGVWSNLLSSFDFRPSETDDITARVTEVLRLNLISRGLMKHILKIEVIGQNETSSFQVYDEHFGYRSRLKHMFEDNNRQQRVEAQQVACSVIKEYNHFVAEKSVLPADFSDSYITEMLGSIEKALKEKCMAIKSAFEVDLKVYLCRLACQDFQKVHDRFAKDTELLTFITATKSSYLAKFIYRFRKRDQCQRVAQAFTSMIIKPTVLDYIYRPLGLHIVEEIQAKEQQYQSSCAFSQHLLEQLIHEDRFESFLEYLLSCDSFRLSKIQERVVAHLSESPNSDKWRQQRLGEIVGKVAAAVSETAEGTNGVLSDTKPLLERVCLILESDGNVQVTRVSLDGPLFSITTEWDRFVTCLMELLAAMRLSLLRNSAKLWMSPNFFIAFQFSPITPCWTEPKDLLPSVSCRPESVILSIPGQNEDTQNPSVACNDLLSLCPDWNIYPEDPDTQMPTAYWRYVLVRYNEKFAKEYEREPANIPEEWKMITEEEALHSLREAFLNKKY
;
A
#
# COMPACT_ATOMS: atom_id res chain seq x y z
N MET A 1 27.32 67.44 -7.24
CA MET A 1 26.77 66.72 -6.07
C MET A 1 25.42 66.07 -6.39
N VAL A 2 24.51 66.76 -7.08
CA VAL A 2 23.20 66.21 -7.52
C VAL A 2 23.36 64.99 -8.46
N ASP A 3 24.28 65.07 -9.42
CA ASP A 3 24.55 64.04 -10.45
C ASP A 3 25.07 62.68 -9.92
N LEU A 4 25.74 62.70 -8.77
CA LEU A 4 26.31 61.48 -8.16
C LEU A 4 25.26 60.75 -7.31
N GLN A 5 24.35 61.50 -6.70
CA GLN A 5 23.25 60.95 -5.93
C GLN A 5 22.20 60.32 -6.86
N GLU A 6 21.93 60.94 -8.00
CA GLU A 6 21.01 60.42 -9.03
C GLU A 6 21.48 59.07 -9.60
N ARG A 7 22.77 58.96 -10.00
CA ARG A 7 23.35 57.68 -10.48
C ARG A 7 23.33 56.57 -9.45
N VAL A 8 23.61 56.88 -8.18
CA VAL A 8 23.57 55.88 -7.09
C VAL A 8 22.13 55.42 -6.83
N THR A 9 21.16 56.33 -6.92
CA THR A 9 19.74 55.98 -6.75
C THR A 9 19.24 55.09 -7.88
N GLU A 10 19.66 55.36 -9.11
CA GLU A 10 19.30 54.57 -10.28
C GLU A 10 19.93 53.17 -10.26
N GLU A 11 21.21 53.06 -9.87
CA GLU A 11 21.87 51.75 -9.70
C GLU A 11 21.21 50.92 -8.58
N ILE A 12 20.85 51.54 -7.46
CA ILE A 12 20.13 50.86 -6.36
C ILE A 12 18.74 50.40 -6.83
N THR A 13 18.03 51.23 -7.58
CA THR A 13 16.70 50.91 -8.11
C THR A 13 16.78 49.74 -9.09
N GLN A 14 17.80 49.73 -9.95
CA GLN A 14 18.03 48.66 -10.92
C GLN A 14 18.36 47.33 -10.21
N ARG A 15 19.22 47.35 -9.18
CA ARG A 15 19.53 46.17 -8.36
C ARG A 15 18.31 45.66 -7.57
N LEU A 16 17.52 46.56 -6.98
CA LEU A 16 16.28 46.20 -6.29
C LEU A 16 15.25 45.58 -7.25
N ALA A 17 15.17 46.07 -8.49
CA ALA A 17 14.33 45.48 -9.52
C ALA A 17 14.79 44.06 -9.90
N THR A 18 16.09 43.83 -10.11
CA THR A 18 16.62 42.48 -10.41
C THR A 18 16.41 41.50 -9.26
N VAL A 19 16.58 41.95 -8.01
CA VAL A 19 16.32 41.14 -6.81
C VAL A 19 14.83 40.84 -6.67
N GLY A 20 13.95 41.80 -6.94
CA GLY A 20 12.50 41.62 -6.93
C GLY A 20 12.01 40.64 -8.00
N GLU A 21 12.54 40.72 -9.23
CA GLU A 21 12.22 39.80 -10.33
C GLU A 21 12.68 38.36 -10.05
N SER A 22 13.87 38.20 -9.47
CA SER A 22 14.40 36.90 -9.02
C SER A 22 13.53 36.29 -7.93
N HIS A 23 13.07 37.10 -6.98
CA HIS A 23 12.20 36.66 -5.90
C HIS A 23 10.80 36.24 -6.39
N CYS A 24 10.21 37.00 -7.31
CA CYS A 24 8.90 36.69 -7.92
C CYS A 24 8.93 35.36 -8.69
N SER A 25 9.93 35.21 -9.58
CA SER A 25 10.12 33.98 -10.35
C SER A 25 10.32 32.77 -9.43
N SER A 26 11.09 32.91 -8.35
CA SER A 26 11.30 31.85 -7.36
C SER A 26 9.99 31.38 -6.70
N ILE A 27 9.04 32.28 -6.47
CA ILE A 27 7.76 31.94 -5.84
C ILE A 27 6.83 31.21 -6.81
N GLN A 28 6.79 31.62 -8.07
CA GLN A 28 6.03 30.90 -9.10
C GLN A 28 6.59 29.50 -9.35
N VAL A 29 7.93 29.35 -9.40
CA VAL A 29 8.58 28.03 -9.47
C VAL A 29 8.18 27.17 -8.27
N LYS A 30 8.30 27.68 -7.04
CA LYS A 30 7.92 26.92 -5.83
C LYS A 30 6.46 26.49 -5.84
N LYS A 31 5.56 27.37 -6.31
CA LYS A 31 4.14 27.04 -6.47
C LYS A 31 3.96 25.91 -7.48
N PHE A 32 4.61 26.00 -8.65
CA PHE A 32 4.59 24.94 -9.66
C PHE A 32 5.13 23.62 -9.09
N GLU A 33 6.29 23.63 -8.44
CA GLU A 33 6.91 22.45 -7.81
C GLU A 33 5.99 21.79 -6.78
N THR A 34 5.32 22.58 -5.94
CA THR A 34 4.41 22.06 -4.92
C THR A 34 3.21 21.33 -5.54
N VAL A 35 2.64 21.88 -6.62
CA VAL A 35 1.52 21.23 -7.33
C VAL A 35 2.01 20.00 -8.08
N LEU A 36 3.16 20.09 -8.76
CA LEU A 36 3.78 18.96 -9.45
C LEU A 36 4.05 17.80 -8.50
N GLU A 37 4.64 18.06 -7.33
CA GLU A 37 4.93 17.02 -6.35
C GLU A 37 3.66 16.32 -5.86
N LYS A 38 2.56 17.07 -5.66
CA LYS A 38 1.26 16.51 -5.26
C LYS A 38 0.66 15.60 -6.34
N GLU A 39 0.65 16.05 -7.59
CA GLU A 39 0.10 15.28 -8.71
C GLU A 39 0.95 14.03 -9.00
N GLN A 40 2.27 14.18 -9.00
CA GLN A 40 3.19 13.05 -9.11
C GLN A 40 2.99 12.04 -7.98
N GLU A 41 2.83 12.48 -6.74
CA GLU A 41 2.60 11.59 -5.60
C GLU A 41 1.32 10.77 -5.77
N SER A 42 0.24 11.40 -6.25
CA SER A 42 -1.02 10.72 -6.58
C SER A 42 -0.82 9.65 -7.65
N LYS A 43 -0.16 10.01 -8.76
CA LYS A 43 0.13 9.09 -9.87
C LYS A 43 1.03 7.94 -9.45
N LEU A 44 2.07 8.21 -8.66
CA LEU A 44 2.98 7.19 -8.13
C LEU A 44 2.25 6.14 -7.28
N ARG A 45 1.27 6.53 -6.46
CA ARG A 45 0.47 5.57 -5.68
C ARG A 45 -0.35 4.67 -6.58
N ALA A 46 -1.04 5.23 -7.57
CA ALA A 46 -1.84 4.47 -8.53
C ALA A 46 -0.99 3.46 -9.32
N LEU A 47 0.23 3.84 -9.72
CA LEU A 47 1.13 2.94 -10.44
C LEU A 47 1.62 1.78 -9.60
N VAL A 48 1.95 2.02 -8.32
CA VAL A 48 2.35 0.96 -7.40
C VAL A 48 1.18 0.00 -7.15
N GLU A 49 -0.04 0.50 -6.97
CA GLU A 49 -1.23 -0.34 -6.80
C GLU A 49 -1.52 -1.20 -8.05
N ASN A 50 -1.34 -0.63 -9.23
CA ASN A 50 -1.46 -1.36 -10.49
C ASN A 50 -0.37 -2.44 -10.64
N SER A 51 0.89 -2.14 -10.29
CA SER A 51 1.98 -3.13 -10.35
C SER A 51 1.74 -4.31 -9.42
N ILE A 52 1.19 -4.04 -8.21
CA ILE A 52 0.80 -5.07 -7.25
C ILE A 52 -0.31 -5.96 -7.83
N SER A 53 -1.32 -5.35 -8.41
CA SER A 53 -2.52 -6.06 -8.91
C SER A 53 -2.23 -6.91 -10.15
N THR A 54 -1.42 -6.38 -11.07
CA THR A 54 -1.07 -7.05 -12.34
C THR A 54 0.13 -7.99 -12.21
N LYS A 55 0.95 -7.83 -11.16
CA LYS A 55 2.25 -8.51 -10.96
C LYS A 55 3.26 -8.28 -12.09
N LEU A 56 3.01 -7.32 -12.97
CA LEU A 56 3.89 -6.99 -14.09
C LEU A 56 4.95 -5.97 -13.67
N LEU A 57 6.10 -6.00 -14.34
CA LEU A 57 7.11 -4.96 -14.26
C LEU A 57 6.77 -3.89 -15.29
N LEU A 58 6.44 -2.69 -14.83
CA LEU A 58 6.24 -1.53 -15.71
C LEU A 58 7.58 -1.15 -16.35
N GLN A 59 7.58 -0.95 -17.67
CA GLN A 59 8.74 -0.49 -18.42
C GLN A 59 8.91 1.03 -18.29
N ASP A 60 10.12 1.54 -18.53
CA ASP A 60 10.39 2.98 -18.38
C ASP A 60 9.56 3.82 -19.37
N GLU A 61 9.29 3.32 -20.57
CA GLU A 61 8.48 4.02 -21.58
C GLU A 61 7.06 4.30 -21.07
N GLN A 62 6.48 3.35 -20.32
CA GLN A 62 5.14 3.53 -19.72
C GLN A 62 5.17 4.59 -18.62
N LEU A 63 6.24 4.63 -17.82
CA LEU A 63 6.41 5.63 -16.76
C LEU A 63 6.64 7.03 -17.34
N GLU A 64 7.34 7.13 -18.47
CA GLU A 64 7.53 8.37 -19.22
C GLU A 64 6.20 8.91 -19.77
N GLU A 65 5.37 8.04 -20.37
CA GLU A 65 4.05 8.42 -20.86
C GLU A 65 3.14 8.92 -19.72
N ASP A 66 3.15 8.21 -18.59
CA ASP A 66 2.38 8.58 -17.41
C ASP A 66 2.84 9.90 -16.79
N PHE A 67 4.15 10.15 -16.76
CA PHE A 67 4.72 11.43 -16.34
C PHE A 67 4.32 12.54 -17.32
N GLU A 68 4.39 12.29 -18.62
CA GLU A 68 4.07 13.28 -19.66
C GLU A 68 2.61 13.74 -19.55
N GLY A 69 1.70 12.81 -19.27
CA GLY A 69 0.31 13.12 -19.00
C GLY A 69 0.12 14.06 -17.81
N VAL A 70 0.79 13.77 -16.67
CA VAL A 70 0.76 14.65 -15.48
C VAL A 70 1.37 16.02 -15.80
N TRP A 71 2.51 16.04 -16.47
CA TRP A 71 3.26 17.25 -16.81
C TRP A 71 2.46 18.16 -17.74
N SER A 72 1.89 17.62 -18.81
CA SER A 72 1.11 18.38 -19.80
C SER A 72 -0.19 18.92 -19.18
N ASN A 73 -0.90 18.10 -18.41
CA ASN A 73 -2.09 18.55 -17.70
C ASN A 73 -1.75 19.69 -16.73
N LEU A 74 -0.67 19.56 -15.96
CA LEU A 74 -0.24 20.60 -15.04
C LEU A 74 0.10 21.90 -15.76
N LEU A 75 0.92 21.83 -16.82
CA LEU A 75 1.28 23.01 -17.62
C LEU A 75 0.05 23.71 -18.20
N SER A 76 -0.95 22.94 -18.66
CA SER A 76 -2.20 23.51 -19.20
C SER A 76 -3.07 24.16 -18.12
N SER A 77 -2.99 23.69 -16.88
CA SER A 77 -3.77 24.19 -15.75
C SER A 77 -3.11 25.36 -15.01
N PHE A 78 -1.81 25.56 -15.22
CA PHE A 78 -1.04 26.60 -14.57
C PHE A 78 -1.09 27.86 -15.44
N ASP A 79 -1.65 28.95 -14.91
CA ASP A 79 -1.77 30.24 -15.62
C ASP A 79 -0.38 30.86 -15.86
N PHE A 80 0.23 30.49 -16.98
CA PHE A 80 1.38 31.19 -17.56
C PHE A 80 0.82 32.32 -18.47
N ARG A 81 0.79 33.57 -17.97
CA ARG A 81 0.33 34.78 -18.68
C ARG A 81 1.44 35.51 -19.46
N PRO A 82 1.24 35.80 -20.76
CA PRO A 82 2.14 36.70 -21.48
C PRO A 82 2.18 38.10 -20.83
N SER A 83 3.40 38.64 -20.62
CA SER A 83 3.63 39.99 -20.05
C SER A 83 2.95 41.15 -20.77
N GLU A 84 2.49 40.98 -22.00
CA GLU A 84 2.10 42.10 -22.87
C GLU A 84 0.59 42.36 -22.97
N THR A 85 -0.31 41.53 -22.41
CA THR A 85 -1.74 41.59 -22.78
C THR A 85 -2.73 42.09 -21.74
N ASP A 86 -2.37 42.20 -20.45
CA ASP A 86 -3.32 42.55 -19.38
C ASP A 86 -3.07 43.97 -18.83
N ASP A 87 -3.59 44.99 -19.53
CA ASP A 87 -3.66 46.36 -19.02
C ASP A 87 -4.62 46.42 -17.81
N ILE A 88 -4.08 46.70 -16.61
CA ILE A 88 -4.87 46.75 -15.39
C ILE A 88 -5.81 47.97 -15.33
N THR A 89 -5.66 48.94 -16.24
CA THR A 89 -6.42 50.19 -16.28
C THR A 89 -7.93 49.95 -16.29
N ALA A 90 -8.41 48.93 -17.02
CA ALA A 90 -9.82 48.58 -17.06
C ALA A 90 -10.35 48.12 -15.68
N ARG A 91 -9.58 47.31 -14.96
CA ARG A 91 -9.92 46.83 -13.60
C ARG A 91 -9.94 47.98 -12.60
N VAL A 92 -8.89 48.81 -12.61
CA VAL A 92 -8.79 50.00 -11.74
C VAL A 92 -9.96 50.96 -11.99
N THR A 93 -10.28 51.18 -13.27
CA THR A 93 -11.40 52.01 -13.72
C THR A 93 -12.74 51.50 -13.20
N GLU A 94 -12.97 50.18 -13.25
CA GLU A 94 -14.21 49.58 -12.75
C GLU A 94 -14.32 49.67 -11.22
N VAL A 95 -13.24 49.43 -10.48
CA VAL A 95 -13.24 49.58 -9.01
C VAL A 95 -13.56 51.03 -8.61
N LEU A 96 -12.98 52.02 -9.31
CA LEU A 96 -13.30 53.43 -9.09
C LEU A 96 -14.76 53.73 -9.44
N ARG A 97 -15.26 53.21 -10.57
CA ARG A 97 -16.64 53.39 -11.01
C ARG A 97 -17.62 52.91 -9.94
N LEU A 98 -17.42 51.70 -9.41
CA LEU A 98 -18.22 51.12 -8.34
C LEU A 98 -18.15 51.94 -7.05
N ASN A 99 -16.98 52.46 -6.70
CA ASN A 99 -16.80 53.35 -5.55
C ASN A 99 -17.58 54.68 -5.70
N LEU A 100 -17.59 55.27 -6.91
CA LEU A 100 -18.34 56.50 -7.16
C LEU A 100 -19.86 56.28 -7.15
N ILE A 101 -20.33 55.12 -7.63
CA ILE A 101 -21.74 54.71 -7.53
C ILE A 101 -22.16 54.61 -6.07
N SER A 102 -21.39 53.87 -5.24
CA SER A 102 -21.76 53.63 -3.84
C SER A 102 -21.81 54.91 -3.00
N ARG A 103 -21.05 55.94 -3.40
CA ARG A 103 -21.04 57.26 -2.75
C ARG A 103 -22.02 58.29 -3.32
N GLY A 104 -22.81 57.93 -4.34
CA GLY A 104 -23.75 58.85 -4.97
C GLY A 104 -23.06 59.99 -5.75
N LEU A 105 -21.84 59.77 -6.23
CA LEU A 105 -21.01 60.76 -6.94
C LEU A 105 -21.15 60.67 -8.48
N MET A 106 -22.18 59.99 -8.96
CA MET A 106 -22.42 59.66 -10.38
C MET A 106 -22.39 60.85 -11.35
N LYS A 107 -22.72 62.05 -10.88
CA LYS A 107 -22.67 63.27 -11.69
C LYS A 107 -21.28 63.59 -12.25
N HIS A 108 -20.22 62.97 -11.73
CA HIS A 108 -18.84 63.16 -12.17
C HIS A 108 -18.27 61.95 -12.93
N ILE A 109 -19.09 60.96 -13.32
CA ILE A 109 -18.61 59.69 -13.89
C ILE A 109 -17.79 59.86 -15.18
N LEU A 110 -18.05 60.90 -15.97
CA LEU A 110 -17.30 61.23 -17.18
C LEU A 110 -15.82 61.56 -16.89
N LYS A 111 -15.48 61.96 -15.67
CA LYS A 111 -14.09 62.25 -15.28
C LYS A 111 -13.20 61.02 -15.22
N ILE A 112 -13.78 59.81 -15.24
CA ILE A 112 -13.05 58.55 -15.24
C ILE A 112 -12.37 58.26 -16.60
N GLU A 113 -12.89 58.84 -17.69
CA GLU A 113 -12.38 58.62 -19.06
C GLU A 113 -10.91 59.08 -19.25
N VAL A 114 -10.39 59.85 -18.30
CA VAL A 114 -9.05 60.46 -18.33
C VAL A 114 -7.99 59.62 -17.60
N ILE A 115 -8.34 58.44 -17.06
CA ILE A 115 -7.39 57.59 -16.30
C ILE A 115 -6.32 56.98 -17.22
N GLY A 116 -6.66 56.62 -18.46
CA GLY A 116 -5.70 56.08 -19.43
C GLY A 116 -4.79 57.12 -20.11
N GLN A 117 -4.89 58.40 -19.75
CA GLN A 117 -4.10 59.47 -20.36
C GLN A 117 -2.81 59.74 -19.56
N ASN A 118 -1.68 59.80 -20.25
CA ASN A 118 -0.37 60.09 -19.66
C ASN A 118 -0.17 61.61 -19.47
N GLU A 119 -0.58 62.11 -18.31
CA GLU A 119 -0.20 63.45 -17.83
C GLU A 119 0.56 63.35 -16.51
N THR A 120 1.77 63.93 -16.48
CA THR A 120 2.71 63.95 -15.35
C THR A 120 2.58 65.18 -14.45
N SER A 121 1.53 65.99 -14.63
CA SER A 121 1.31 67.17 -13.80
C SER A 121 0.93 66.78 -12.38
N SER A 122 1.54 67.43 -11.38
CA SER A 122 1.15 67.28 -9.98
C SER A 122 -0.30 67.71 -9.76
N PHE A 123 -0.98 67.05 -8.82
CA PHE A 123 -2.36 67.41 -8.48
C PHE A 123 -2.42 68.83 -7.90
N GLN A 124 -3.23 69.69 -8.54
CA GLN A 124 -3.47 71.06 -8.10
C GLN A 124 -4.94 71.30 -7.77
N VAL A 125 -5.16 72.08 -6.71
CA VAL A 125 -6.50 72.48 -6.28
C VAL A 125 -6.91 73.79 -6.97
N TYR A 126 -8.05 73.78 -7.66
CA TYR A 126 -8.58 74.93 -8.41
C TYR A 126 -9.84 75.52 -7.74
N ASP A 127 -10.20 76.75 -8.14
CA ASP A 127 -11.42 77.43 -7.66
C ASP A 127 -12.69 76.60 -7.91
N GLU A 128 -12.70 75.73 -8.92
CA GLU A 128 -13.81 74.85 -9.29
C GLU A 128 -14.16 73.82 -8.21
N HIS A 129 -13.17 73.49 -7.36
CA HIS A 129 -13.34 72.60 -6.20
C HIS A 129 -14.15 73.25 -5.07
N PHE A 130 -14.40 74.56 -5.14
CA PHE A 130 -15.12 75.31 -4.12
C PHE A 130 -16.43 75.91 -4.63
N GLY A 131 -17.40 76.06 -3.72
CA GLY A 131 -18.70 76.66 -3.98
C GLY A 131 -18.75 78.16 -3.69
N TYR A 132 -17.80 78.94 -4.22
CA TYR A 132 -17.81 80.39 -4.00
C TYR A 132 -19.10 81.01 -4.57
N ARG A 133 -19.80 81.82 -3.76
CA ARG A 133 -20.89 82.66 -4.29
C ARG A 133 -20.25 83.73 -5.18
N SER A 134 -20.47 83.65 -6.49
CA SER A 134 -19.83 84.50 -7.51
C SER A 134 -19.96 86.01 -7.23
N ARG A 135 -20.99 86.44 -6.51
CA ARG A 135 -21.25 87.84 -6.14
C ARG A 135 -20.39 88.39 -4.98
N LEU A 136 -19.72 87.54 -4.21
CA LEU A 136 -18.93 87.91 -3.02
C LEU A 136 -17.45 87.51 -3.14
N LYS A 137 -16.98 87.18 -4.35
CA LYS A 137 -15.65 86.59 -4.60
C LYS A 137 -14.52 87.42 -3.97
N HIS A 138 -14.56 88.74 -4.13
CA HIS A 138 -13.56 89.70 -3.63
C HIS A 138 -13.64 89.95 -2.11
N MET A 139 -14.78 89.71 -1.46
CA MET A 139 -14.96 89.95 -0.02
C MET A 139 -14.40 88.84 0.87
N PHE A 140 -14.11 87.67 0.29
CA PHE A 140 -13.62 86.49 1.01
C PHE A 140 -12.31 85.95 0.41
N GLU A 141 -11.57 86.77 -0.35
CA GLU A 141 -10.36 86.33 -1.06
C GLU A 141 -9.32 85.66 -0.14
N ASP A 142 -9.08 86.21 1.05
CA ASP A 142 -8.14 85.62 2.02
C ASP A 142 -8.63 84.29 2.59
N ASN A 143 -9.91 84.19 2.98
CA ASN A 143 -10.51 82.93 3.45
C ASN A 143 -10.54 81.86 2.34
N ASN A 144 -10.81 82.27 1.10
CA ASN A 144 -10.81 81.38 -0.06
C ASN A 144 -9.39 80.91 -0.41
N ARG A 145 -8.38 81.76 -0.22
CA ARG A 145 -6.97 81.40 -0.35
C ARG A 145 -6.54 80.42 0.74
N GLN A 146 -6.95 80.66 1.98
CA GLN A 146 -6.66 79.77 3.10
C GLN A 146 -7.28 78.38 2.91
N GLN A 147 -8.56 78.29 2.52
CA GLN A 147 -9.22 77.02 2.21
C GLN A 147 -8.56 76.25 1.05
N ARG A 148 -8.06 76.96 0.02
CA ARG A 148 -7.29 76.34 -1.07
C ARG A 148 -5.98 75.75 -0.58
N VAL A 149 -5.24 76.50 0.25
CA VAL A 149 -3.98 76.01 0.84
C VAL A 149 -4.24 74.78 1.72
N GLU A 150 -5.28 74.81 2.54
CA GLU A 150 -5.66 73.68 3.38
C GLU A 150 -6.05 72.45 2.54
N ALA A 151 -6.85 72.63 1.49
CA ALA A 151 -7.24 71.55 0.58
C ALA A 151 -6.03 70.94 -0.13
N GLN A 152 -5.10 71.79 -0.59
CA GLN A 152 -3.84 71.33 -1.18
C GLN A 152 -2.99 70.57 -0.16
N GLN A 153 -2.94 71.01 1.11
CA GLN A 153 -2.25 70.28 2.18
C GLN A 153 -2.89 68.91 2.45
N VAL A 154 -4.22 68.79 2.37
CA VAL A 154 -4.91 67.48 2.45
C VAL A 154 -4.48 66.59 1.29
N ALA A 155 -4.58 67.09 0.05
CA ALA A 155 -4.19 66.32 -1.13
C ALA A 155 -2.72 65.86 -1.05
N CYS A 156 -1.80 66.75 -0.65
CA CYS A 156 -0.40 66.40 -0.44
C CYS A 156 -0.18 65.34 0.65
N SER A 157 -0.98 65.35 1.71
CA SER A 157 -0.94 64.30 2.76
C SER A 157 -1.37 62.95 2.20
N VAL A 158 -2.51 62.93 1.50
CA VAL A 158 -3.06 61.72 0.89
C VAL A 158 -2.11 61.14 -0.16
N ILE A 159 -1.48 61.99 -0.99
CA ILE A 159 -0.49 61.54 -1.98
C ILE A 159 0.74 60.93 -1.30
N LYS A 160 1.19 61.47 -0.16
CA LYS A 160 2.30 60.88 0.61
C LYS A 160 1.93 59.52 1.19
N GLU A 161 0.74 59.39 1.74
CA GLU A 161 0.21 58.11 2.25
C GLU A 161 0.09 57.08 1.11
N TYR A 162 -0.39 57.49 -0.06
CA TYR A 162 -0.41 56.67 -1.27
C TYR A 162 1.00 56.21 -1.68
N ASN A 163 1.99 57.10 -1.74
CA ASN A 163 3.35 56.73 -2.12
C ASN A 163 3.97 55.72 -1.14
N HIS A 164 3.68 55.86 0.16
CA HIS A 164 4.11 54.88 1.17
C HIS A 164 3.41 53.53 0.96
N PHE A 165 2.10 53.56 0.72
CA PHE A 165 1.29 52.38 0.44
C PHE A 165 1.80 51.61 -0.80
N VAL A 166 2.07 52.30 -1.91
CA VAL A 166 2.63 51.68 -3.11
C VAL A 166 4.00 51.07 -2.84
N ALA A 167 4.88 51.78 -2.13
CA ALA A 167 6.20 51.27 -1.79
C ALA A 167 6.12 49.97 -0.95
N GLU A 168 5.20 49.92 0.02
CA GLU A 168 4.94 48.72 0.84
C GLU A 168 4.42 47.57 -0.02
N LYS A 169 3.38 47.79 -0.82
CA LYS A 169 2.77 46.73 -1.65
C LYS A 169 3.68 46.27 -2.79
N SER A 170 4.54 47.14 -3.32
CA SER A 170 5.47 46.82 -4.42
C SER A 170 6.62 45.89 -4.02
N VAL A 171 6.88 45.75 -2.72
CA VAL A 171 7.86 44.82 -2.13
C VAL A 171 7.22 43.48 -1.80
N LEU A 172 5.88 43.42 -1.68
CA LEU A 172 5.19 42.18 -1.38
C LEU A 172 5.34 41.19 -2.54
N PRO A 173 5.53 39.90 -2.24
CA PRO A 173 5.63 38.87 -3.25
C PRO A 173 4.26 38.41 -3.76
N ALA A 174 3.44 39.35 -4.24
CA ALA A 174 2.12 39.08 -4.77
C ALA A 174 1.83 39.94 -6.00
N ASP A 175 1.08 39.38 -6.95
CA ASP A 175 0.54 40.11 -8.10
C ASP A 175 -0.45 41.21 -7.64
N PHE A 176 -0.75 42.13 -8.55
CA PHE A 176 -1.74 43.17 -8.36
C PHE A 176 -3.14 42.61 -8.05
N SER A 177 -3.69 43.06 -6.93
CA SER A 177 -5.06 42.76 -6.50
C SER A 177 -5.93 44.01 -6.55
N ASP A 178 -7.19 43.84 -6.99
CA ASP A 178 -8.21 44.91 -6.98
C ASP A 178 -8.48 45.43 -5.56
N SER A 179 -8.18 44.62 -4.54
CA SER A 179 -8.25 45.02 -3.14
C SER A 179 -7.31 46.19 -2.81
N TYR A 180 -6.19 46.34 -3.52
CA TYR A 180 -5.25 47.46 -3.30
C TYR A 180 -5.89 48.79 -3.69
N ILE A 181 -6.64 48.81 -4.80
CA ILE A 181 -7.39 49.99 -5.23
C ILE A 181 -8.52 50.30 -4.24
N THR A 182 -9.20 49.26 -3.77
CA THR A 182 -10.28 49.41 -2.77
C THR A 182 -9.75 49.99 -1.45
N GLU A 183 -8.61 49.49 -0.97
CA GLU A 183 -7.92 49.96 0.24
C GLU A 183 -7.44 51.41 0.10
N MET A 184 -6.85 51.75 -1.05
CA MET A 184 -6.46 53.12 -1.41
C MET A 184 -7.67 54.07 -1.45
N LEU A 185 -8.79 53.67 -2.06
CA LEU A 185 -9.99 54.51 -2.10
C LEU A 185 -10.57 54.73 -0.70
N GLY A 186 -10.54 53.71 0.15
CA GLY A 186 -10.95 53.81 1.56
C GLY A 186 -10.06 54.73 2.38
N SER A 187 -8.74 54.72 2.17
CA SER A 187 -7.81 55.63 2.87
C SER A 187 -8.04 57.09 2.48
N ILE A 188 -8.27 57.37 1.18
CA ILE A 188 -8.65 58.70 0.68
C ILE A 188 -9.93 59.18 1.38
N GLU A 189 -10.96 58.33 1.44
CA GLU A 189 -12.24 58.68 2.06
C GLU A 189 -12.11 59.01 3.55
N LYS A 190 -11.30 58.22 4.27
CA LYS A 190 -11.00 58.45 5.68
C LYS A 190 -10.32 59.81 5.87
N ALA A 191 -9.27 60.08 5.10
CA ALA A 191 -8.52 61.34 5.18
C ALA A 191 -9.39 62.56 4.86
N LEU A 192 -10.31 62.46 3.88
CA LEU A 192 -11.24 63.52 3.53
C LEU A 192 -12.31 63.76 4.61
N LYS A 193 -12.76 62.70 5.30
CA LYS A 193 -13.75 62.80 6.38
C LYS A 193 -13.17 63.42 7.65
N GLU A 194 -11.95 63.07 8.01
CA GLU A 194 -11.28 63.57 9.22
C GLU A 194 -11.02 65.08 9.17
N LYS A 195 -10.81 65.64 7.98
CA LYS A 195 -10.43 67.04 7.79
C LYS A 195 -11.61 67.99 7.53
N CYS A 196 -12.86 67.51 7.65
CA CYS A 196 -14.15 68.21 7.49
C CYS A 196 -14.06 69.64 6.92
N MET A 197 -13.93 69.75 5.59
CA MET A 197 -13.86 71.02 4.87
C MET A 197 -15.06 71.22 3.97
N ALA A 198 -15.48 72.47 3.76
CA ALA A 198 -16.59 72.83 2.86
C ALA A 198 -16.15 72.76 1.38
N ILE A 199 -15.84 71.56 0.89
CA ILE A 199 -15.34 71.31 -0.47
C ILE A 199 -16.43 70.63 -1.31
N LYS A 200 -16.51 70.96 -2.61
CA LYS A 200 -17.41 70.26 -3.52
C LYS A 200 -16.96 68.81 -3.73
N SER A 201 -17.94 67.94 -3.96
CA SER A 201 -17.74 66.58 -4.49
C SER A 201 -16.77 66.47 -5.69
N ALA A 202 -16.57 67.54 -6.48
CA ALA A 202 -15.64 67.54 -7.60
C ALA A 202 -14.18 67.30 -7.16
N PHE A 203 -13.77 67.84 -6.01
CA PHE A 203 -12.43 67.65 -5.44
C PHE A 203 -12.15 66.20 -5.06
N GLU A 204 -13.11 65.57 -4.37
CA GLU A 204 -13.00 64.15 -3.99
C GLU A 204 -12.82 63.29 -5.24
N VAL A 205 -13.63 63.52 -6.28
CA VAL A 205 -13.55 62.74 -7.51
C VAL A 205 -12.25 63.00 -8.26
N ASP A 206 -11.81 64.26 -8.39
CA ASP A 206 -10.57 64.60 -9.08
C ASP A 206 -9.34 63.98 -8.39
N LEU A 207 -9.32 63.98 -7.05
CA LEU A 207 -8.24 63.35 -6.28
C LEU A 207 -8.23 61.82 -6.45
N LYS A 208 -9.41 61.18 -6.43
CA LYS A 208 -9.55 59.74 -6.66
C LYS A 208 -9.11 59.35 -8.08
N VAL A 209 -9.55 60.09 -9.10
CA VAL A 209 -9.15 59.87 -10.50
C VAL A 209 -7.64 60.03 -10.66
N TYR A 210 -7.05 61.08 -10.07
CA TYR A 210 -5.61 61.30 -10.10
C TYR A 210 -4.82 60.15 -9.47
N LEU A 211 -5.22 59.70 -8.28
CA LEU A 211 -4.54 58.58 -7.60
C LEU A 211 -4.76 57.24 -8.30
N CYS A 212 -5.94 56.98 -8.86
CA CYS A 212 -6.19 55.80 -9.70
C CYS A 212 -5.33 55.79 -10.96
N ARG A 213 -5.08 56.96 -11.58
CA ARG A 213 -4.14 57.08 -12.71
C ARG A 213 -2.72 56.70 -12.30
N LEU A 214 -2.22 57.22 -11.17
CA LEU A 214 -0.90 56.84 -10.64
C LEU A 214 -0.87 55.34 -10.31
N ALA A 215 -1.94 54.82 -9.70
CA ALA A 215 -2.05 53.41 -9.34
C ALA A 215 -1.99 52.49 -10.56
N CYS A 216 -2.57 52.90 -11.70
CA CYS A 216 -2.41 52.16 -12.96
C CYS A 216 -0.93 52.06 -13.33
N GLN A 217 -0.17 53.17 -13.32
CA GLN A 217 1.25 53.15 -13.68
C GLN A 217 2.10 52.35 -12.70
N ASP A 218 1.89 52.52 -11.40
CA ASP A 218 2.72 51.90 -10.36
C ASP A 218 2.42 50.40 -10.21
N PHE A 219 1.14 50.01 -10.19
CA PHE A 219 0.77 48.60 -10.06
C PHE A 219 0.86 47.84 -11.38
N GLN A 220 0.83 48.49 -12.56
CA GLN A 220 1.17 47.82 -13.81
C GLN A 220 2.61 47.30 -13.76
N LYS A 221 3.57 48.09 -13.23
CA LYS A 221 4.94 47.62 -13.03
C LYS A 221 5.05 46.46 -12.04
N VAL A 222 4.12 46.33 -11.09
CA VAL A 222 4.04 45.15 -10.21
C VAL A 222 3.49 43.96 -10.99
N HIS A 223 2.40 44.16 -11.74
CA HIS A 223 1.77 43.14 -12.56
C HIS A 223 2.72 42.56 -13.62
N ASP A 224 3.42 43.42 -14.37
CA ASP A 224 4.36 43.03 -15.42
C ASP A 224 5.53 42.19 -14.87
N ARG A 225 5.97 42.47 -13.63
CA ARG A 225 7.03 41.67 -12.95
C ARG A 225 6.59 40.23 -12.67
N PHE A 226 5.29 39.99 -12.48
CA PHE A 226 4.73 38.66 -12.27
C PHE A 226 4.39 37.93 -13.58
N ALA A 227 4.42 38.61 -14.73
CA ALA A 227 3.98 38.07 -16.02
C ALA A 227 5.14 37.55 -16.91
N LYS A 228 6.32 37.25 -16.33
CA LYS A 228 7.49 36.71 -17.08
C LYS A 228 7.38 35.22 -17.37
N ASP A 229 6.30 34.81 -18.02
CA ASP A 229 5.98 33.41 -18.23
C ASP A 229 6.83 32.72 -19.31
N THR A 230 7.36 33.45 -20.30
CA THR A 230 8.22 32.84 -21.34
C THR A 230 9.57 32.37 -20.78
N GLU A 231 10.22 33.17 -19.94
CA GLU A 231 11.50 32.83 -19.32
C GLU A 231 11.32 31.72 -18.28
N LEU A 232 10.25 31.81 -17.48
CA LEU A 232 9.87 30.79 -16.50
C LEU A 232 9.54 29.45 -17.16
N LEU A 233 8.75 29.45 -18.23
CA LEU A 233 8.40 28.25 -18.98
C LEU A 233 9.63 27.63 -19.65
N THR A 234 10.56 28.45 -20.13
CA THR A 234 11.86 27.97 -20.66
C THR A 234 12.66 27.26 -19.57
N PHE A 235 12.73 27.83 -18.36
CA PHE A 235 13.40 27.22 -17.21
C PHE A 235 12.73 25.91 -16.75
N ILE A 236 11.41 25.90 -16.60
CA ILE A 236 10.64 24.72 -16.20
C ILE A 236 10.78 23.60 -17.25
N THR A 237 10.73 23.96 -18.53
CA THR A 237 10.91 22.99 -19.63
C THR A 237 12.33 22.42 -19.65
N ALA A 238 13.35 23.26 -19.42
CA ALA A 238 14.74 22.81 -19.35
C ALA A 238 15.03 21.85 -18.18
N THR A 239 14.26 21.95 -17.09
CA THR A 239 14.40 21.10 -15.89
C THR A 239 13.53 19.83 -15.92
N LYS A 240 12.65 19.68 -16.92
CA LYS A 240 11.74 18.53 -17.08
C LYS A 240 12.42 17.17 -16.95
N SER A 241 13.57 16.98 -17.59
CA SER A 241 14.32 15.72 -17.57
C SER A 241 14.76 15.32 -16.15
N SER A 242 15.11 16.30 -15.32
CA SER A 242 15.45 16.08 -13.90
C SER A 242 14.23 15.59 -13.10
N TYR A 243 13.06 16.21 -13.31
CA TYR A 243 11.82 15.78 -12.66
C TYR A 243 11.39 14.38 -13.12
N LEU A 244 11.54 14.07 -14.41
CA LEU A 244 11.25 12.74 -14.96
C LEU A 244 12.14 11.67 -14.33
N ALA A 245 13.47 11.90 -14.30
CA ALA A 245 14.41 10.98 -13.67
C ALA A 245 14.09 10.77 -12.18
N LYS A 246 13.74 11.85 -11.45
CA LYS A 246 13.32 11.77 -10.04
C LYS A 246 12.01 10.99 -9.88
N PHE A 247 11.05 11.14 -10.79
CA PHE A 247 9.78 10.41 -10.80
C PHE A 247 10.01 8.91 -11.01
N ILE A 248 10.76 8.53 -12.04
CA ILE A 248 11.11 7.12 -12.32
C ILE A 248 11.87 6.53 -11.14
N TYR A 249 12.91 7.21 -10.64
CA TYR A 249 13.66 6.76 -9.46
C TYR A 249 12.75 6.52 -8.26
N ARG A 250 11.87 7.49 -7.94
CA ARG A 250 10.90 7.38 -6.84
C ARG A 250 10.03 6.15 -7.05
N PHE A 251 9.41 5.97 -8.23
CA PHE A 251 8.57 4.81 -8.56
C PHE A 251 9.33 3.50 -8.34
N ARG A 252 10.51 3.34 -8.95
CA ARG A 252 11.33 2.13 -8.88
C ARG A 252 11.66 1.76 -7.45
N LYS A 253 11.99 2.76 -6.61
CA LYS A 253 12.24 2.54 -5.17
C LYS A 253 10.99 2.12 -4.40
N ARG A 254 9.80 2.68 -4.70
CA ARG A 254 8.55 2.24 -4.05
C ARG A 254 8.21 0.80 -4.40
N ASP A 255 8.24 0.49 -5.70
CA ASP A 255 7.92 -0.83 -6.22
C ASP A 255 8.89 -1.88 -5.67
N GLN A 256 10.19 -1.55 -5.60
CA GLN A 256 11.21 -2.37 -4.98
C GLN A 256 10.91 -2.65 -3.49
N CYS A 257 10.67 -1.61 -2.67
CA CYS A 257 10.34 -1.81 -1.25
C CYS A 257 9.10 -2.70 -1.06
N GLN A 258 8.07 -2.50 -1.88
CA GLN A 258 6.85 -3.29 -1.85
C GLN A 258 7.11 -4.76 -2.17
N ARG A 259 7.88 -5.07 -3.23
CA ARG A 259 8.21 -6.44 -3.64
C ARG A 259 9.03 -7.16 -2.57
N VAL A 260 10.01 -6.49 -1.97
CA VAL A 260 10.79 -7.08 -0.88
C VAL A 260 9.92 -7.35 0.34
N ALA A 261 9.05 -6.41 0.72
CA ALA A 261 8.14 -6.59 1.85
C ALA A 261 7.17 -7.77 1.61
N GLN A 262 6.67 -7.92 0.38
CA GLN A 262 5.82 -9.06 -0.01
C GLN A 262 6.57 -10.39 0.05
N ALA A 263 7.80 -10.44 -0.45
CA ALA A 263 8.61 -11.65 -0.38
C ALA A 263 8.99 -12.00 1.06
N PHE A 264 9.43 -11.03 1.87
CA PHE A 264 9.72 -11.22 3.28
C PHE A 264 8.48 -11.73 4.04
N THR A 265 7.32 -11.12 3.77
CA THR A 265 6.04 -11.54 4.37
C THR A 265 5.68 -12.97 3.98
N SER A 266 5.77 -13.31 2.69
CA SER A 266 5.34 -14.62 2.18
C SER A 266 6.31 -15.75 2.50
N MET A 267 7.61 -15.51 2.42
CA MET A 267 8.66 -16.52 2.55
C MET A 267 9.11 -16.74 4.00
N ILE A 268 8.94 -15.75 4.88
CA ILE A 268 9.50 -15.79 6.24
C ILE A 268 8.40 -15.55 7.27
N ILE A 269 7.73 -14.40 7.24
CA ILE A 269 6.78 -14.03 8.29
C ILE A 269 5.57 -14.95 8.32
N LYS A 270 4.94 -15.23 7.17
CA LYS A 270 3.74 -16.07 7.11
C LYS A 270 4.03 -17.50 7.61
N PRO A 271 5.09 -18.20 7.17
CA PRO A 271 5.48 -19.49 7.76
C PRO A 271 5.70 -19.40 9.27
N THR A 272 6.43 -18.37 9.74
CA THR A 272 6.71 -18.16 11.17
C THR A 272 5.43 -17.98 11.99
N VAL A 273 4.49 -17.18 11.50
CA VAL A 273 3.20 -16.93 12.14
C VAL A 273 2.37 -18.21 12.20
N LEU A 274 2.33 -18.99 11.11
CA LEU A 274 1.60 -20.25 11.08
C LEU A 274 2.20 -21.25 12.08
N ASP A 275 3.53 -21.38 12.12
CA ASP A 275 4.22 -22.28 13.04
C ASP A 275 3.97 -21.90 14.51
N TYR A 276 4.12 -20.62 14.84
CA TYR A 276 3.89 -20.09 16.19
C TYR A 276 2.48 -20.39 16.73
N ILE A 277 1.49 -20.36 15.84
CA ILE A 277 0.09 -20.61 16.19
C ILE A 277 -0.18 -22.11 16.24
N TYR A 278 0.14 -22.83 15.16
CA TYR A 278 -0.37 -24.19 14.97
C TYR A 278 0.50 -25.26 15.61
N ARG A 279 1.79 -25.04 15.82
CA ARG A 279 2.64 -26.05 16.47
C ARG A 279 2.22 -26.31 17.93
N PRO A 280 2.07 -25.30 18.81
CA PRO A 280 1.62 -25.54 20.18
C PRO A 280 0.17 -26.01 20.24
N LEU A 281 -0.68 -25.53 19.33
CA LEU A 281 -2.09 -25.96 19.26
C LEU A 281 -2.21 -27.44 18.87
N GLY A 282 -1.42 -27.87 17.88
CA GLY A 282 -1.37 -29.26 17.46
C GLY A 282 -0.97 -30.17 18.62
N LEU A 283 0.07 -29.81 19.38
CA LEU A 283 0.48 -30.56 20.58
C LEU A 283 -0.66 -30.70 21.60
N HIS A 284 -1.34 -29.60 21.94
CA HIS A 284 -2.45 -29.63 22.88
C HIS A 284 -3.61 -30.51 22.39
N ILE A 285 -3.95 -30.45 21.10
CA ILE A 285 -5.01 -31.29 20.51
C ILE A 285 -4.62 -32.78 20.59
N VAL A 286 -3.36 -33.12 20.28
CA VAL A 286 -2.86 -34.49 20.41
C VAL A 286 -3.03 -34.98 21.84
N GLU A 287 -2.59 -34.20 22.83
CA GLU A 287 -2.70 -34.54 24.25
C GLU A 287 -4.16 -34.76 24.68
N GLU A 288 -5.08 -33.89 24.25
CA GLU A 288 -6.51 -34.01 24.57
C GLU A 288 -7.15 -35.26 23.95
N ILE A 289 -6.85 -35.56 22.69
CA ILE A 289 -7.38 -36.76 22.01
C ILE A 289 -6.81 -38.02 22.66
N GLN A 290 -5.50 -38.06 22.93
CA GLN A 290 -4.86 -39.21 23.58
C GLN A 290 -5.36 -39.47 25.01
N ALA A 291 -5.74 -38.40 25.73
CA ALA A 291 -6.33 -38.51 27.06
C ALA A 291 -7.76 -39.06 27.04
N LYS A 292 -8.55 -38.74 26.00
CA LYS A 292 -9.95 -39.19 25.87
C LYS A 292 -10.07 -40.59 25.25
N GLU A 293 -9.21 -40.92 24.29
CA GLU A 293 -9.38 -42.07 23.41
C GLU A 293 -8.13 -42.94 23.37
N GLN A 294 -8.24 -44.15 23.96
CA GLN A 294 -7.13 -45.09 24.09
C GLN A 294 -6.54 -45.54 22.74
N GLN A 295 -7.35 -45.56 21.68
CA GLN A 295 -6.90 -45.97 20.35
C GLN A 295 -5.81 -45.04 19.79
N TYR A 296 -5.72 -43.78 20.21
CA TYR A 296 -4.72 -42.84 19.72
C TYR A 296 -3.44 -42.80 20.57
N GLN A 297 -3.34 -43.59 21.63
CA GLN A 297 -2.18 -43.60 22.53
C GLN A 297 -0.94 -44.27 21.94
N SER A 298 -1.11 -45.14 20.94
CA SER A 298 0.02 -45.78 20.25
C SER A 298 -0.34 -46.14 18.82
N SER A 299 0.68 -46.20 17.96
CA SER A 299 0.55 -46.62 16.55
C SER A 299 -0.13 -47.99 16.43
N CYS A 300 0.27 -48.95 17.27
CA CYS A 300 -0.31 -50.30 17.31
C CYS A 300 -1.78 -50.29 17.76
N ALA A 301 -2.13 -49.55 18.82
CA ALA A 301 -3.52 -49.46 19.28
C ALA A 301 -4.43 -48.84 18.21
N PHE A 302 -3.93 -47.83 17.50
CA PHE A 302 -4.66 -47.18 16.42
C PHE A 302 -4.88 -48.13 15.24
N SER A 303 -3.83 -48.83 14.80
CA SER A 303 -3.93 -49.80 13.70
C SER A 303 -4.85 -50.98 14.04
N GLN A 304 -4.81 -51.47 15.28
CA GLN A 304 -5.74 -52.53 15.73
C GLN A 304 -7.19 -52.02 15.69
N HIS A 305 -7.47 -50.87 16.30
CA HIS A 305 -8.81 -50.30 16.32
C HIS A 305 -9.36 -50.06 14.91
N LEU A 306 -8.52 -49.58 14.00
CA LEU A 306 -8.89 -49.32 12.62
C LEU A 306 -9.32 -50.60 11.88
N LEU A 307 -8.60 -51.70 12.09
CA LEU A 307 -8.94 -53.00 11.51
C LEU A 307 -10.23 -53.57 12.15
N GLU A 308 -10.39 -53.44 13.46
CA GLU A 308 -11.65 -53.80 14.14
C GLU A 308 -12.83 -53.00 13.55
N GLN A 309 -12.65 -51.70 13.33
CA GLN A 309 -13.65 -50.82 12.72
C GLN A 309 -13.98 -51.24 11.28
N LEU A 310 -12.98 -51.59 10.46
CA LEU A 310 -13.21 -52.03 9.08
C LEU A 310 -14.08 -53.28 9.01
N ILE A 311 -13.85 -54.26 9.90
CA ILE A 311 -14.72 -55.45 10.00
C ILE A 311 -16.15 -55.04 10.36
N HIS A 312 -16.33 -54.17 11.35
CA HIS A 312 -17.65 -53.74 11.78
C HIS A 312 -18.38 -52.85 10.74
N GLU A 313 -17.64 -52.06 9.95
CA GLU A 313 -18.20 -51.27 8.86
C GLU A 313 -18.75 -52.13 7.73
N ASP A 314 -18.15 -53.32 7.51
CA ASP A 314 -18.52 -54.28 6.49
C ASP A 314 -18.68 -53.66 5.07
N ARG A 315 -17.72 -52.83 4.67
CA ARG A 315 -17.70 -52.19 3.35
C ARG A 315 -16.44 -52.54 2.59
N PHE A 316 -16.63 -53.17 1.43
CA PHE A 316 -15.56 -53.55 0.52
C PHE A 316 -14.69 -52.34 0.13
N GLU A 317 -15.32 -51.21 -0.14
CA GLU A 317 -14.64 -49.98 -0.57
C GLU A 317 -13.67 -49.48 0.51
N SER A 318 -14.06 -49.53 1.80
CA SER A 318 -13.19 -49.15 2.92
C SER A 318 -11.97 -50.08 3.04
N PHE A 319 -12.18 -51.38 2.85
CA PHE A 319 -11.09 -52.37 2.84
C PHE A 319 -10.15 -52.19 1.65
N LEU A 320 -10.70 -51.94 0.46
CA LEU A 320 -9.93 -51.70 -0.74
C LEU A 320 -9.07 -50.44 -0.61
N GLU A 321 -9.65 -49.34 -0.11
CA GLU A 321 -8.93 -48.09 0.14
C GLU A 321 -7.77 -48.29 1.14
N TYR A 322 -8.04 -48.99 2.25
CA TYR A 322 -7.03 -49.33 3.25
C TYR A 322 -5.89 -50.18 2.67
N LEU A 323 -6.20 -51.16 1.81
CA LEU A 323 -5.20 -52.04 1.19
C LEU A 323 -4.39 -51.33 0.09
N LEU A 324 -5.02 -50.43 -0.67
CA LEU A 324 -4.35 -49.64 -1.72
C LEU A 324 -3.40 -48.60 -1.11
N SER A 325 -3.78 -47.95 -0.01
CA SER A 325 -2.93 -46.95 0.64
C SER A 325 -3.23 -46.81 2.13
N CYS A 326 -2.63 -47.69 2.93
CA CYS A 326 -2.77 -47.69 4.40
C CYS A 326 -2.41 -46.33 5.02
N ASP A 327 -1.33 -45.69 4.58
CA ASP A 327 -0.91 -44.41 5.16
C ASP A 327 -1.87 -43.27 4.88
N SER A 328 -2.42 -43.19 3.66
CA SER A 328 -3.39 -42.15 3.32
C SER A 328 -4.72 -42.38 4.04
N PHE A 329 -5.16 -43.63 4.15
CA PHE A 329 -6.36 -43.99 4.89
C PHE A 329 -6.22 -43.69 6.39
N ARG A 330 -5.09 -44.06 7.01
CA ARG A 330 -4.76 -43.72 8.40
C ARG A 330 -4.74 -42.22 8.63
N LEU A 331 -4.09 -41.47 7.74
CA LEU A 331 -4.03 -40.02 7.80
C LEU A 331 -5.44 -39.42 7.71
N SER A 332 -6.26 -39.88 6.77
CA SER A 332 -7.65 -39.43 6.61
C SER A 332 -8.47 -39.62 7.89
N LYS A 333 -8.36 -40.79 8.54
CA LYS A 333 -9.04 -41.06 9.82
C LYS A 333 -8.57 -40.18 10.97
N ILE A 334 -7.28 -39.87 11.04
CA ILE A 334 -6.74 -38.91 12.01
C ILE A 334 -7.31 -37.51 11.72
N GLN A 335 -7.35 -37.09 10.44
CA GLN A 335 -7.90 -35.80 10.03
C GLN A 335 -9.39 -35.68 10.40
N GLU A 336 -10.20 -36.69 10.10
CA GLU A 336 -11.62 -36.76 10.47
C GLU A 336 -11.81 -36.55 11.98
N ARG A 337 -11.00 -37.25 12.80
CA ARG A 337 -11.09 -37.14 14.26
C ARG A 337 -10.68 -35.77 14.77
N VAL A 338 -9.58 -35.21 14.27
CA VAL A 338 -9.10 -33.88 14.67
C VAL A 338 -10.14 -32.81 14.31
N VAL A 339 -10.75 -32.89 13.13
CA VAL A 339 -11.83 -31.98 12.71
C VAL A 339 -13.05 -32.10 13.62
N ALA A 340 -13.43 -33.32 14.02
CA ALA A 340 -14.53 -33.53 14.97
C ALA A 340 -14.22 -32.89 16.33
N HIS A 341 -13.04 -33.13 16.91
CA HIS A 341 -12.63 -32.54 18.19
C HIS A 341 -12.61 -31.00 18.16
N LEU A 342 -12.12 -30.42 17.06
CA LEU A 342 -12.12 -28.97 16.87
C LEU A 342 -13.52 -28.38 16.75
N SER A 343 -14.45 -29.11 16.14
CA SER A 343 -15.85 -28.69 16.02
C SER A 343 -16.57 -28.68 17.37
N GLU A 344 -16.13 -29.52 18.30
CA GLU A 344 -16.67 -29.62 19.67
C GLU A 344 -16.06 -28.59 20.64
N SER A 345 -14.91 -27.97 20.30
CA SER A 345 -14.15 -27.07 21.19
C SER A 345 -14.13 -25.61 20.70
N PRO A 346 -15.09 -24.75 21.14
CA PRO A 346 -15.10 -23.33 20.77
C PRO A 346 -13.92 -22.52 21.36
N ASN A 347 -13.20 -23.07 22.34
CA ASN A 347 -12.06 -22.40 22.98
C ASN A 347 -10.83 -22.32 22.07
N SER A 348 -10.65 -23.28 21.15
CA SER A 348 -9.50 -23.36 20.24
C SER A 348 -9.42 -22.13 19.32
N ASP A 349 -10.57 -21.62 18.87
CA ASP A 349 -10.63 -20.47 17.98
C ASP A 349 -10.27 -19.16 18.69
N LYS A 350 -10.73 -18.99 19.95
CA LYS A 350 -10.35 -17.84 20.78
C LYS A 350 -8.85 -17.83 21.06
N TRP A 351 -8.28 -19.00 21.40
CA TRP A 351 -6.86 -19.16 21.63
C TRP A 351 -6.04 -18.81 20.37
N ARG A 352 -6.46 -19.32 19.20
CA ARG A 352 -5.82 -19.04 17.91
C ARG A 352 -5.79 -17.54 17.59
N GLN A 353 -6.91 -16.84 17.80
CA GLN A 353 -7.00 -15.40 17.58
C GLN A 353 -6.09 -14.60 18.52
N GLN A 354 -6.01 -15.01 19.80
CA GLN A 354 -5.10 -14.40 20.76
C GLN A 354 -3.64 -14.57 20.32
N ARG A 355 -3.23 -15.79 19.96
CA ARG A 355 -1.85 -16.08 19.51
C ARG A 355 -1.49 -15.36 18.22
N LEU A 356 -2.44 -15.23 17.29
CA LEU A 356 -2.25 -14.42 16.09
C LEU A 356 -2.00 -12.94 16.44
N GLY A 357 -2.74 -12.39 17.40
CA GLY A 357 -2.52 -11.03 17.90
C GLY A 357 -1.13 -10.86 18.52
N GLU A 358 -0.73 -11.81 19.37
CA GLU A 358 0.60 -11.83 20.02
C GLU A 358 1.73 -11.83 19.00
N ILE A 359 1.73 -12.76 18.04
CA ILE A 359 2.83 -12.85 17.06
C ILE A 359 2.87 -11.68 16.09
N VAL A 360 1.72 -11.18 15.63
CA VAL A 360 1.68 -9.98 14.78
C VAL A 360 2.23 -8.77 15.55
N GLY A 361 1.90 -8.65 16.84
CA GLY A 361 2.47 -7.63 17.72
C GLY A 361 3.99 -7.75 17.86
N LYS A 362 4.52 -8.97 18.03
CA LYS A 362 5.95 -9.23 18.09
C LYS A 362 6.67 -8.86 16.79
N VAL A 363 6.11 -9.22 15.63
CA VAL A 363 6.67 -8.82 14.33
C VAL A 363 6.68 -7.31 14.16
N ALA A 364 5.59 -6.63 14.50
CA ALA A 364 5.54 -5.17 14.45
C ALA A 364 6.59 -4.50 15.38
N ALA A 365 6.77 -5.02 16.59
CA ALA A 365 7.77 -4.53 17.54
C ALA A 365 9.20 -4.75 17.02
N ALA A 366 9.52 -5.95 16.53
CA ALA A 366 10.85 -6.29 16.00
C ALA A 366 11.26 -5.40 14.81
N VAL A 367 10.30 -5.12 13.91
CA VAL A 367 10.52 -4.22 12.77
C VAL A 367 10.76 -2.78 13.23
N SER A 368 9.99 -2.32 14.22
CA SER A 368 10.11 -0.96 14.76
C SER A 368 11.43 -0.74 15.52
N GLU A 369 11.85 -1.72 16.32
CA GLU A 369 13.14 -1.68 17.05
C GLU A 369 14.33 -1.65 16.09
N THR A 370 14.21 -2.29 14.92
CA THR A 370 15.23 -2.26 13.88
C THR A 370 15.36 -0.88 13.22
N ALA A 371 14.32 -0.03 13.31
CA ALA A 371 14.31 1.31 12.71
C ALA A 371 15.03 2.39 13.55
N GLU A 372 15.40 2.11 14.81
CA GLU A 372 16.19 3.03 15.65
C GLU A 372 17.65 3.12 15.12
N GLY A 373 17.85 3.92 14.07
CA GLY A 373 19.17 4.22 13.51
C GLY A 373 19.24 4.47 12.00
N THR A 374 18.15 4.24 11.24
CA THR A 374 18.18 4.27 9.76
C THR A 374 17.62 5.54 9.12
N ASN A 375 17.34 6.61 9.90
CA ASN A 375 16.71 7.89 9.51
C ASN A 375 16.91 8.30 8.02
N GLY A 376 16.03 7.83 7.12
CA GLY A 376 16.04 8.19 5.70
C GLY A 376 17.28 7.79 4.86
N VAL A 377 18.21 6.98 5.39
CA VAL A 377 19.41 6.55 4.65
C VAL A 377 19.14 5.21 3.95
N LEU A 378 19.55 5.12 2.68
CA LEU A 378 19.56 3.85 1.94
C LEU A 378 20.39 2.83 2.71
N SER A 379 19.74 1.77 3.15
CA SER A 379 20.36 0.74 3.97
C SER A 379 20.33 -0.59 3.25
N ASP A 380 21.35 -1.41 3.47
CA ASP A 380 21.37 -2.78 2.98
C ASP A 380 20.24 -3.56 3.65
N THR A 381 19.37 -4.15 2.84
CA THR A 381 18.12 -4.72 3.35
C THR A 381 18.35 -6.03 4.10
N LYS A 382 19.26 -6.88 3.62
CA LYS A 382 19.55 -8.19 4.24
C LYS A 382 19.94 -8.09 5.73
N PRO A 383 20.93 -7.29 6.14
CA PRO A 383 21.28 -7.16 7.56
C PRO A 383 20.13 -6.68 8.45
N LEU A 384 19.28 -5.78 7.94
CA LEU A 384 18.12 -5.29 8.68
C LEU A 384 17.06 -6.39 8.83
N LEU A 385 16.77 -7.15 7.78
CA LEU A 385 15.85 -8.29 7.84
C LEU A 385 16.39 -9.39 8.78
N GLU A 386 17.69 -9.67 8.75
CA GLU A 386 18.33 -10.60 9.67
C GLU A 386 18.18 -10.14 11.12
N ARG A 387 18.36 -8.84 11.39
CA ARG A 387 18.13 -8.26 12.71
C ARG A 387 16.68 -8.41 13.17
N VAL A 388 15.70 -8.16 12.29
CA VAL A 388 14.28 -8.42 12.60
C VAL A 388 14.05 -9.88 12.99
N CYS A 389 14.64 -10.82 12.24
CA CYS A 389 14.52 -12.26 12.55
C CYS A 389 15.16 -12.60 13.91
N LEU A 390 16.33 -12.05 14.22
CA LEU A 390 17.02 -12.27 15.49
C LEU A 390 16.23 -11.72 16.69
N ILE A 391 15.64 -10.53 16.55
CA ILE A 391 14.78 -9.95 17.59
C ILE A 391 13.56 -10.85 17.81
N LEU A 392 12.96 -11.39 16.76
CA LEU A 392 11.84 -12.32 16.88
C LEU A 392 12.20 -13.60 17.64
N GLU A 393 13.38 -14.17 17.36
CA GLU A 393 13.87 -15.39 18.02
C GLU A 393 14.25 -15.18 19.49
N SER A 394 14.54 -13.94 19.92
CA SER A 394 14.97 -13.63 21.29
C SER A 394 13.95 -14.04 22.37
N ASP A 395 12.68 -14.13 22.01
CA ASP A 395 11.57 -14.53 22.88
C ASP A 395 11.49 -16.06 23.09
N GLY A 396 12.36 -16.86 22.45
CA GLY A 396 12.50 -18.32 22.60
C GLY A 396 11.32 -19.16 22.10
N ASN A 397 10.13 -18.57 21.98
CA ASN A 397 8.90 -19.20 21.53
C ASN A 397 8.68 -19.10 20.02
N VAL A 398 9.51 -18.35 19.30
CA VAL A 398 9.40 -18.11 17.86
C VAL A 398 10.61 -18.72 17.16
N GLN A 399 10.36 -19.57 16.17
CA GLN A 399 11.41 -20.12 15.31
C GLN A 399 11.29 -19.53 13.91
N VAL A 400 12.37 -18.93 13.41
CA VAL A 400 12.40 -18.28 12.10
C VAL A 400 13.38 -19.00 11.19
N THR A 401 12.91 -19.46 10.03
CA THR A 401 13.81 -20.04 9.01
C THR A 401 14.40 -18.92 8.16
N ARG A 402 15.71 -18.70 8.27
CA ARG A 402 16.42 -17.60 7.62
C ARG A 402 17.03 -17.93 6.25
N VAL A 403 17.03 -19.21 5.85
CA VAL A 403 17.60 -19.69 4.56
C VAL A 403 17.05 -18.93 3.36
N SER A 404 15.77 -18.53 3.41
CA SER A 404 15.12 -17.74 2.35
C SER A 404 15.76 -16.36 2.11
N LEU A 405 16.50 -15.81 3.09
CA LEU A 405 17.16 -14.50 2.97
C LEU A 405 18.41 -14.50 2.09
N ASP A 406 18.94 -15.66 1.72
CA ASP A 406 20.17 -15.76 0.92
C ASP A 406 19.96 -15.45 -0.57
N GLY A 407 18.70 -15.28 -1.01
CA GLY A 407 18.38 -14.92 -2.37
C GLY A 407 18.75 -13.47 -2.75
N PRO A 408 18.99 -13.20 -4.05
CA PRO A 408 19.37 -11.87 -4.54
C PRO A 408 18.31 -10.79 -4.30
N LEU A 409 17.06 -11.19 -4.06
CA LEU A 409 15.95 -10.31 -3.77
C LEU A 409 16.15 -9.49 -2.48
N PHE A 410 16.86 -10.03 -1.49
CA PHE A 410 17.08 -9.36 -0.20
C PHE A 410 18.41 -8.60 -0.14
N SER A 411 19.29 -8.82 -1.12
CA SER A 411 20.61 -8.19 -1.25
C SER A 411 20.54 -6.87 -2.02
N ILE A 412 19.60 -6.00 -1.65
CA ILE A 412 19.36 -4.71 -2.30
C ILE A 412 19.28 -3.57 -1.28
N THR A 413 19.39 -2.33 -1.75
CA THR A 413 19.24 -1.14 -0.91
C THR A 413 17.81 -0.64 -0.90
N THR A 414 17.27 -0.38 0.30
CA THR A 414 15.90 0.12 0.49
C THR A 414 15.86 1.35 1.39
N GLU A 415 14.81 2.16 1.21
CA GLU A 415 14.41 3.17 2.18
C GLU A 415 13.68 2.43 3.31
N TRP A 416 14.32 2.26 4.46
CA TRP A 416 13.81 1.39 5.53
C TRP A 416 12.44 1.86 6.06
N ASP A 417 12.26 3.15 6.31
CA ASP A 417 10.98 3.71 6.79
C ASP A 417 9.81 3.38 5.86
N ARG A 418 10.10 3.40 4.55
CA ARG A 418 9.15 3.03 3.52
C ARG A 418 8.88 1.53 3.51
N PHE A 419 9.92 0.71 3.62
CA PHE A 419 9.79 -0.73 3.74
C PHE A 419 8.94 -1.11 4.95
N VAL A 420 9.16 -0.48 6.11
CA VAL A 420 8.36 -0.69 7.33
C VAL A 420 6.90 -0.40 7.06
N THR A 421 6.59 0.72 6.40
CA THR A 421 5.20 1.08 6.03
C THR A 421 4.55 -0.02 5.18
N CYS A 422 5.22 -0.45 4.10
CA CYS A 422 4.76 -1.55 3.24
C CYS A 422 4.54 -2.86 4.02
N LEU A 423 5.50 -3.22 4.88
CA LEU A 423 5.42 -4.45 5.68
C LEU A 423 4.26 -4.41 6.67
N MET A 424 4.00 -3.27 7.31
CA MET A 424 2.90 -3.11 8.25
C MET A 424 1.53 -3.23 7.58
N GLU A 425 1.36 -2.70 6.37
CA GLU A 425 0.16 -2.90 5.56
C GLU A 425 -0.05 -4.39 5.20
N LEU A 426 1.02 -5.07 4.80
CA LEU A 426 0.98 -6.51 4.48
C LEU A 426 0.69 -7.37 5.72
N LEU A 427 1.24 -7.01 6.88
CA LEU A 427 0.94 -7.66 8.16
C LEU A 427 -0.53 -7.51 8.54
N ALA A 428 -1.10 -6.31 8.38
CA ALA A 428 -2.51 -6.06 8.63
C ALA A 428 -3.40 -6.88 7.69
N ALA A 429 -3.09 -6.91 6.39
CA ALA A 429 -3.79 -7.72 5.40
C ALA A 429 -3.71 -9.22 5.70
N MET A 430 -2.53 -9.72 6.06
CA MET A 430 -2.31 -11.11 6.45
C MET A 430 -3.15 -11.47 7.69
N ARG A 431 -3.13 -10.63 8.74
CA ARG A 431 -3.93 -10.83 9.96
C ARG A 431 -5.41 -10.95 9.64
N LEU A 432 -5.95 -10.04 8.83
CA LEU A 432 -7.36 -10.10 8.40
C LEU A 432 -7.66 -11.39 7.63
N SER A 433 -6.76 -11.82 6.74
CA SER A 433 -6.95 -13.07 5.97
C SER A 433 -6.98 -14.31 6.87
N LEU A 434 -6.12 -14.37 7.89
CA LEU A 434 -6.02 -15.49 8.83
C LEU A 434 -7.17 -15.48 9.85
N LEU A 435 -7.75 -14.32 10.16
CA LEU A 435 -8.99 -14.23 10.95
C LEU A 435 -10.20 -14.78 10.17
N ARG A 436 -10.31 -14.44 8.88
CA ARG A 436 -11.46 -14.83 8.04
C ARG A 436 -11.46 -16.31 7.61
N ASN A 437 -10.29 -16.91 7.41
CA ASN A 437 -10.15 -18.25 6.85
C ASN A 437 -9.99 -19.38 7.89
N SER A 438 -10.46 -19.19 9.14
CA SER A 438 -10.25 -20.15 10.23
C SER A 438 -10.64 -21.58 9.83
N ALA A 439 -11.85 -21.78 9.31
CA ALA A 439 -12.39 -23.08 8.91
C ALA A 439 -11.59 -23.84 7.83
N LYS A 440 -10.83 -23.15 6.98
CA LYS A 440 -10.04 -23.77 5.89
C LYS A 440 -8.59 -24.03 6.27
N LEU A 441 -8.06 -23.33 7.29
CA LEU A 441 -6.67 -23.43 7.69
C LEU A 441 -6.37 -24.73 8.46
N TRP A 442 -7.35 -25.30 9.16
CA TRP A 442 -7.24 -26.63 9.79
C TRP A 442 -6.99 -27.76 8.79
N MET A 443 -7.40 -27.57 7.54
CA MET A 443 -7.22 -28.52 6.44
C MET A 443 -5.90 -28.31 5.68
N SER A 444 -5.07 -27.35 6.10
CA SER A 444 -3.79 -27.08 5.46
C SER A 444 -2.78 -28.18 5.82
N PRO A 445 -1.95 -28.65 4.86
CA PRO A 445 -0.87 -29.61 5.13
C PRO A 445 0.02 -29.18 6.30
N ASN A 446 0.28 -27.87 6.44
CA ASN A 446 1.12 -27.30 7.51
C ASN A 446 0.55 -27.49 8.93
N PHE A 447 -0.78 -27.65 9.07
CA PHE A 447 -1.40 -27.98 10.36
C PHE A 447 -1.07 -29.42 10.76
N PHE A 448 -1.03 -30.33 9.79
CA PHE A 448 -0.76 -31.76 10.01
C PHE A 448 0.72 -32.10 10.11
N ILE A 449 1.63 -31.23 9.65
CA ILE A 449 3.08 -31.38 9.89
C ILE A 449 3.39 -31.41 11.40
N ALA A 450 2.63 -30.70 12.24
CA ALA A 450 2.77 -30.75 13.70
C ALA A 450 2.37 -32.11 14.31
N PHE A 451 1.59 -32.92 13.58
CA PHE A 451 1.21 -34.28 13.97
C PHE A 451 2.21 -35.34 13.45
N GLN A 452 3.17 -34.97 12.60
CA GLN A 452 4.20 -35.87 12.07
C GLN A 452 5.39 -36.10 13.02
N PHE A 453 5.47 -35.37 14.15
CA PHE A 453 6.59 -35.46 15.12
C PHE A 453 6.22 -35.97 16.52
N SER A 454 5.10 -36.69 16.66
CA SER A 454 4.95 -37.65 17.78
C SER A 454 5.21 -39.04 17.21
N PRO A 455 5.98 -39.94 17.86
CA PRO A 455 6.46 -41.17 17.26
C PRO A 455 5.28 -42.13 17.01
N ILE A 456 4.60 -41.92 15.89
CA ILE A 456 4.09 -42.97 15.04
C ILE A 456 5.33 -43.54 14.35
N THR A 457 6.28 -44.05 15.14
CA THR A 457 7.19 -45.07 14.64
C THR A 457 6.30 -46.14 14.00
N PRO A 458 6.67 -46.68 12.83
CA PRO A 458 5.98 -47.84 12.34
C PRO A 458 6.10 -48.89 13.45
N CYS A 459 4.96 -49.25 14.06
CA CYS A 459 4.87 -50.61 14.54
C CYS A 459 5.17 -51.45 13.30
N TRP A 460 6.09 -52.41 13.44
CA TRP A 460 6.50 -53.42 12.46
C TRP A 460 5.35 -54.38 12.10
N THR A 461 4.25 -53.74 11.71
CA THR A 461 3.01 -54.27 11.21
C THR A 461 2.60 -53.29 10.13
N GLU A 462 3.40 -53.22 9.08
CA GLU A 462 2.82 -52.87 7.78
C GLU A 462 1.79 -53.96 7.45
N PRO A 463 0.77 -53.68 6.62
CA PRO A 463 -0.11 -54.72 6.08
C PRO A 463 0.68 -55.92 5.52
N LYS A 464 1.90 -55.66 5.06
CA LYS A 464 2.88 -56.61 4.52
C LYS A 464 3.37 -57.68 5.52
N ASP A 465 3.34 -57.39 6.83
CA ASP A 465 3.76 -58.32 7.89
C ASP A 465 2.59 -59.17 8.44
N LEU A 466 1.37 -58.96 7.92
CA LEU A 466 0.15 -59.69 8.27
C LEU A 466 -0.48 -60.39 7.05
N LEU A 467 0.03 -60.11 5.85
CA LEU A 467 -0.28 -60.80 4.60
C LEU A 467 0.70 -61.97 4.42
N PRO A 468 0.27 -63.09 3.82
CA PRO A 468 1.11 -64.27 3.66
C PRO A 468 2.40 -63.94 2.88
N SER A 469 3.52 -64.57 3.27
CA SER A 469 4.79 -64.49 2.52
C SER A 469 4.73 -65.20 1.15
N VAL A 470 3.54 -65.55 0.66
CA VAL A 470 3.31 -66.18 -0.63
C VAL A 470 2.26 -65.36 -1.40
N SER A 471 2.71 -64.79 -2.52
CA SER A 471 1.95 -64.15 -3.61
C SER A 471 1.17 -62.85 -3.39
N CYS A 472 1.11 -62.29 -2.17
CA CYS A 472 0.43 -60.99 -1.93
C CYS A 472 1.37 -59.96 -1.31
N ARG A 473 2.44 -59.58 -2.04
CA ARG A 473 3.26 -58.41 -1.70
C ARG A 473 2.95 -57.27 -2.67
N PRO A 474 2.57 -56.06 -2.19
CA PRO A 474 2.63 -54.85 -3.01
C PRO A 474 4.07 -54.42 -3.36
N GLU A 475 5.05 -54.90 -2.60
CA GLU A 475 6.44 -54.43 -2.68
C GLU A 475 7.43 -55.34 -3.39
N SER A 476 7.07 -56.56 -3.82
CA SER A 476 7.97 -57.35 -4.67
C SER A 476 8.06 -56.82 -6.12
N VAL A 477 7.64 -55.57 -6.36
CA VAL A 477 7.52 -54.93 -7.67
C VAL A 477 8.62 -53.87 -7.92
N ILE A 478 9.53 -53.61 -6.97
CA ILE A 478 10.64 -52.65 -7.14
C ILE A 478 11.81 -53.20 -6.29
N LEU A 479 13.03 -53.53 -6.74
CA LEU A 479 13.87 -53.16 -7.88
C LEU A 479 14.98 -54.23 -8.02
N SER A 480 15.43 -54.51 -9.24
CA SER A 480 16.86 -54.59 -9.61
C SER A 480 17.00 -54.74 -11.13
N ILE A 481 17.28 -53.65 -11.83
CA ILE A 481 18.05 -53.72 -13.09
C ILE A 481 19.24 -52.76 -12.95
N PRO A 482 20.48 -53.21 -13.19
CA PRO A 482 21.65 -52.35 -13.21
C PRO A 482 21.76 -51.64 -14.57
N GLY A 483 21.81 -50.31 -14.57
CA GLY A 483 22.26 -49.53 -15.73
C GLY A 483 21.56 -48.20 -15.99
N GLN A 484 22.11 -47.13 -15.41
CA GLN A 484 22.26 -45.76 -15.93
C GLN A 484 21.05 -44.86 -16.32
N ASN A 485 21.03 -43.72 -15.61
CA ASN A 485 20.93 -42.32 -16.04
C ASN A 485 19.58 -41.57 -16.12
N GLU A 486 19.67 -40.37 -15.55
CA GLU A 486 18.78 -39.19 -15.47
C GLU A 486 17.82 -38.98 -16.65
N ASP A 487 16.51 -38.86 -16.36
CA ASP A 487 15.74 -37.60 -16.43
C ASP A 487 14.23 -37.85 -16.54
N THR A 488 13.45 -36.94 -15.93
CA THR A 488 11.99 -36.71 -16.08
C THR A 488 11.01 -37.66 -15.36
N GLN A 489 10.50 -37.19 -14.21
CA GLN A 489 9.37 -37.77 -13.47
C GLN A 489 8.04 -37.49 -14.18
N ASN A 490 7.35 -38.56 -14.59
CA ASN A 490 5.92 -38.55 -14.87
C ASN A 490 5.33 -39.92 -14.44
N PRO A 491 4.50 -40.02 -13.39
CA PRO A 491 4.05 -41.30 -12.85
C PRO A 491 2.88 -41.95 -13.61
N SER A 492 2.45 -41.42 -14.76
CA SER A 492 1.23 -41.88 -15.44
C SER A 492 1.42 -43.00 -16.49
N VAL A 493 2.60 -43.61 -16.62
CA VAL A 493 2.86 -44.63 -17.66
C VAL A 493 3.11 -46.04 -17.11
N ALA A 494 3.16 -46.23 -15.79
CA ALA A 494 3.47 -47.52 -15.18
C ALA A 494 2.29 -48.52 -15.07
N CYS A 495 1.13 -48.25 -15.70
CA CYS A 495 -0.08 -49.06 -15.50
C CYS A 495 -0.39 -50.06 -16.62
N ASN A 496 0.21 -49.93 -17.81
CA ASN A 496 -0.20 -50.74 -18.97
C ASN A 496 0.57 -52.06 -19.15
N ASP A 497 1.72 -52.25 -18.49
CA ASP A 497 2.52 -53.48 -18.60
C ASP A 497 2.30 -54.46 -17.43
N LEU A 498 1.38 -54.17 -16.50
CA LEU A 498 1.00 -55.03 -15.37
C LEU A 498 0.24 -56.31 -15.78
N LEU A 499 -0.17 -56.44 -17.04
CA LEU A 499 -1.09 -57.47 -17.54
C LEU A 499 -0.43 -58.81 -17.93
N SER A 500 0.91 -58.95 -17.81
CA SER A 500 1.64 -60.09 -18.40
C SER A 500 2.15 -61.16 -17.42
N LEU A 501 2.12 -60.95 -16.09
CA LEU A 501 2.95 -61.76 -15.16
C LEU A 501 2.26 -62.66 -14.10
N CYS A 502 0.94 -62.81 -14.05
CA CYS A 502 0.31 -63.82 -13.17
C CYS A 502 -0.87 -64.51 -13.87
N PRO A 503 -0.77 -65.79 -14.27
CA PRO A 503 -1.91 -66.52 -14.82
C PRO A 503 -2.85 -67.10 -13.75
N ASP A 504 -2.38 -67.57 -12.58
CA ASP A 504 -3.22 -68.41 -11.71
C ASP A 504 -3.14 -68.04 -10.21
N TRP A 505 -4.30 -67.66 -9.62
CA TRP A 505 -4.53 -67.39 -8.20
C TRP A 505 -4.85 -68.68 -7.40
N ASN A 506 -3.87 -69.56 -7.20
CA ASN A 506 -4.06 -70.79 -6.40
C ASN A 506 -3.51 -70.66 -4.97
N ILE A 507 -4.39 -70.83 -3.97
CA ILE A 507 -4.04 -70.95 -2.54
C ILE A 507 -3.67 -72.42 -2.26
N TYR A 508 -2.39 -72.71 -1.97
CA TYR A 508 -1.90 -74.05 -1.63
C TYR A 508 -2.00 -74.35 -0.11
N PRO A 509 -2.13 -75.62 0.31
CA PRO A 509 -2.06 -76.02 1.72
C PRO A 509 -0.61 -76.05 2.24
N GLU A 510 -0.31 -75.07 3.09
CA GLU A 510 0.65 -74.88 4.20
C GLU A 510 2.09 -75.47 4.20
N ASP A 511 3.07 -74.57 4.44
CA ASP A 511 4.43 -74.81 4.94
C ASP A 511 4.52 -74.29 6.40
N PRO A 512 4.97 -75.07 7.41
CA PRO A 512 4.90 -74.70 8.83
C PRO A 512 5.70 -73.46 9.26
N ASP A 513 6.66 -73.02 8.45
CA ASP A 513 7.54 -71.88 8.77
C ASP A 513 7.03 -70.53 8.22
N THR A 514 5.85 -70.52 7.58
CA THR A 514 5.22 -69.29 7.08
C THR A 514 4.22 -68.75 8.10
N GLN A 515 4.50 -67.60 8.72
CA GLN A 515 3.55 -66.89 9.59
C GLN A 515 2.18 -66.77 8.87
N MET A 516 1.17 -67.44 9.44
CA MET A 516 -0.21 -67.44 8.94
C MET A 516 -0.73 -66.01 8.76
N PRO A 517 -1.53 -65.72 7.70
CA PRO A 517 -2.45 -64.60 7.77
C PRO A 517 -3.40 -64.87 8.93
N THR A 518 -3.55 -63.89 9.81
CA THR A 518 -4.49 -63.94 10.94
C THR A 518 -5.87 -64.37 10.46
N ALA A 519 -6.66 -65.03 11.33
CA ALA A 519 -8.03 -65.45 10.98
C ALA A 519 -8.86 -64.26 10.46
N TYR A 520 -8.50 -63.04 10.86
CA TYR A 520 -8.95 -61.77 10.31
C TYR A 520 -8.87 -61.68 8.78
N TRP A 521 -7.71 -61.86 8.15
CA TRP A 521 -7.59 -61.69 6.69
C TRP A 521 -8.24 -62.84 5.92
N ARG A 522 -8.27 -64.04 6.50
CA ARG A 522 -9.02 -65.18 5.97
C ARG A 522 -10.51 -64.86 5.90
N TYR A 523 -11.06 -64.30 6.99
CA TYR A 523 -12.44 -63.83 7.07
C TYR A 523 -12.76 -62.73 6.05
N VAL A 524 -11.89 -61.72 5.91
CA VAL A 524 -12.05 -60.64 4.92
C VAL A 524 -12.05 -61.19 3.48
N LEU A 525 -11.13 -62.10 3.17
CA LEU A 525 -11.04 -62.70 1.84
C LEU A 525 -12.29 -63.56 1.53
N VAL A 526 -12.77 -64.36 2.48
CA VAL A 526 -14.03 -65.12 2.35
C VAL A 526 -15.19 -64.18 2.03
N ARG A 527 -15.28 -63.06 2.72
CA ARG A 527 -16.40 -62.13 2.62
C ARG A 527 -16.42 -61.33 1.31
N TYR A 528 -15.26 -60.99 0.77
CA TYR A 528 -15.15 -60.12 -0.41
C TYR A 528 -14.48 -60.75 -1.62
N ASN A 529 -14.29 -62.08 -1.63
CA ASN A 529 -13.60 -62.81 -2.71
C ASN A 529 -14.03 -62.38 -4.11
N GLU A 530 -15.35 -62.40 -4.37
CA GLU A 530 -15.91 -62.06 -5.67
C GLU A 530 -15.70 -60.58 -6.02
N LYS A 531 -15.76 -59.69 -5.02
CA LYS A 531 -15.56 -58.26 -5.22
C LYS A 531 -14.09 -57.93 -5.52
N PHE A 532 -13.16 -58.55 -4.81
CA PHE A 532 -11.73 -58.45 -5.11
C PHE A 532 -11.42 -59.00 -6.50
N ALA A 533 -11.95 -60.18 -6.84
CA ALA A 533 -11.78 -60.78 -8.15
C ALA A 533 -12.29 -59.85 -9.26
N LYS A 534 -13.47 -59.25 -9.07
CA LYS A 534 -14.03 -58.26 -10.00
C LYS A 534 -13.17 -57.00 -10.13
N GLU A 535 -12.73 -56.43 -9.01
CA GLU A 535 -11.92 -55.19 -9.00
C GLU A 535 -10.59 -55.36 -9.72
N TYR A 536 -9.97 -56.53 -9.59
CA TYR A 536 -8.70 -56.84 -10.24
C TYR A 536 -8.84 -57.57 -11.58
N GLU A 537 -10.06 -57.70 -12.12
CA GLU A 537 -10.38 -58.40 -13.37
C GLU A 537 -9.86 -59.86 -13.41
N ARG A 538 -10.04 -60.58 -12.30
CA ARG A 538 -9.63 -61.99 -12.12
C ARG A 538 -10.79 -62.90 -11.78
N GLU A 539 -10.53 -64.20 -11.84
CA GLU A 539 -11.46 -65.21 -11.30
C GLU A 539 -11.39 -65.25 -9.77
N PRO A 540 -12.52 -65.51 -9.07
CA PRO A 540 -12.53 -65.66 -7.62
C PRO A 540 -11.57 -66.75 -7.15
N ALA A 541 -10.86 -66.49 -6.05
CA ALA A 541 -9.95 -67.48 -5.47
C ALA A 541 -10.74 -68.70 -4.98
N ASN A 542 -10.16 -69.89 -5.10
CA ASN A 542 -10.75 -71.11 -4.53
C ASN A 542 -10.53 -71.14 -3.01
N ILE A 543 -11.57 -70.75 -2.25
CA ILE A 543 -11.48 -70.59 -0.79
C ILE A 543 -11.75 -71.93 -0.08
N PRO A 544 -10.82 -72.40 0.79
CA PRO A 544 -11.02 -73.61 1.59
C PRO A 544 -12.30 -73.56 2.43
N GLU A 545 -13.01 -74.69 2.55
CA GLU A 545 -14.27 -74.75 3.30
C GLU A 545 -14.09 -74.39 4.78
N GLU A 546 -12.93 -74.70 5.34
CA GLU A 546 -12.54 -74.34 6.71
C GLU A 546 -12.53 -72.83 6.96
N TRP A 547 -12.19 -72.02 5.95
CA TRP A 547 -12.16 -70.56 6.09
C TRP A 547 -13.56 -69.96 6.12
N LYS A 548 -14.53 -70.64 5.49
CA LYS A 548 -15.94 -70.21 5.52
C LYS A 548 -16.59 -70.40 6.88
N MET A 549 -15.98 -71.20 7.75
CA MET A 549 -16.45 -71.44 9.12
C MET A 549 -15.93 -70.41 10.13
N ILE A 550 -14.97 -69.56 9.73
CA ILE A 550 -14.41 -68.52 10.62
C ILE A 550 -15.48 -67.48 10.92
N THR A 551 -15.76 -67.24 12.21
CA THR A 551 -16.71 -66.20 12.62
C THR A 551 -16.07 -64.83 12.75
N GLU A 552 -16.89 -63.77 12.80
CA GLU A 552 -16.41 -62.40 13.04
C GLU A 552 -15.66 -62.31 14.39
N GLU A 553 -16.17 -62.96 15.42
CA GLU A 553 -15.57 -62.97 16.75
C GLU A 553 -14.20 -63.66 16.75
N GLU A 554 -14.06 -64.77 16.01
CA GLU A 554 -12.79 -65.48 15.84
C GLU A 554 -11.77 -64.63 15.06
N ALA A 555 -12.23 -63.92 14.02
CA ALA A 555 -11.43 -62.98 13.26
C ALA A 555 -10.91 -61.82 14.13
N LEU A 556 -11.78 -61.20 14.94
CA LEU A 556 -11.42 -60.12 15.86
C LEU A 556 -10.54 -60.61 17.02
N HIS A 557 -10.76 -61.83 17.52
CA HIS A 557 -9.90 -62.44 18.54
C HIS A 557 -8.48 -62.66 18.01
N SER A 558 -8.34 -63.26 16.83
CA SER A 558 -7.05 -63.47 16.18
C SER A 558 -6.31 -62.16 15.91
N LEU A 559 -7.03 -61.10 15.54
CA LEU A 559 -6.47 -59.77 15.39
C LEU A 559 -5.92 -59.24 16.72
N ARG A 560 -6.69 -59.31 17.81
CA ARG A 560 -6.25 -58.85 19.14
C ARG A 560 -5.02 -59.60 19.63
N GLU A 561 -4.98 -60.93 19.47
CA GLU A 561 -3.81 -61.73 19.83
C GLU A 561 -2.56 -61.33 19.02
N ALA A 562 -2.72 -61.05 17.71
CA ALA A 562 -1.62 -60.63 16.86
C ALA A 562 -0.98 -59.30 17.32
N PHE A 563 -1.79 -58.36 17.82
CA PHE A 563 -1.30 -57.09 18.36
C PHE A 563 -0.79 -57.20 19.82
N LEU A 564 -1.25 -58.19 20.60
CA LEU A 564 -0.74 -58.47 21.95
C LEU A 564 0.63 -59.16 21.94
N ASN A 565 0.83 -60.13 21.04
CA ASN A 565 2.06 -60.92 20.96
C ASN A 565 3.26 -60.15 20.39
N LYS A 566 3.03 -58.96 19.81
CA LYS A 566 4.06 -58.08 19.25
C LYS A 566 4.56 -56.97 20.20
N LYS A 567 4.20 -57.02 21.49
CA LYS A 567 4.57 -56.01 22.51
C LYS A 567 5.98 -56.14 23.12
N TYR A 568 6.89 -56.97 22.56
CA TYR A 568 8.24 -57.18 23.08
C TYR A 568 9.34 -56.81 22.10
#